data_AF-A0A1W2A9S2-F1
#
_entry.id   AF-A0A1W2A9S2-F1
#
_cell.length_a   1.000
_cell.length_b   1.000
_cell.length_c   1.000
_cell.angle_alpha   90.00
_cell.angle_beta   90.00
_cell.angle_gamma   90.00
#
_symmetry.space_group_name_H-M   'P 1'
#
loop_
_entity.id
_entity.type
_entity.pdbx_description
1 polymer ?
#
loop_
_entity_poly.entity_id
_entity_poly.type
_entity_poly.pdbx_seq_one_letter_code
_entity_poly.pdbx_strand_id
1 'polypeptide(L)'
;MSKVRRLGVVALGALLLVAAPAPASAQQAKPSVSLSSASDLDPAGQKITIKGTAFDPKFGDGKGYGVRIGPQRTGWRDKATTTFTQYSKLLKENWQFGIDLKPDGTWQTEVTVKASYTAGGETISAANEQFYVMIFPWDNPDTSKDIVIPLKFKAAGNPLDGALNWGIKASWRGYIARGGTITPSQGAAFDNAGTPPLPYVWPFKSASFDPRAGKGEVQFSGKVIFAYEAHTIWDYGLANPKIVINPDGKGVLQATVNTAFYGTKAQPEKVFGPKEIAYADLVFDGKPVVSGRSVTVKIKSAALTEDGAAAFAGFYPKGTEVDAGTVTFTADVPAECEASTQFDKGDLVWGFKRSFRQYVGNGSGNSIKASGGAAITDIDVVPNQNGVATGAHRYPFKSARYTSDTKFEVVFGGMISFDYPAHLFTVHLGNPRVVVDGKTGSLFADVELTAKEGAPGKPAKLTGVELAKLNLDAAKATNADGVVTIAGVAATLASSEAFAGFYAAGDKLDTMTITLGAACSSLPPPASTPPAGATEAAEDLVPPLNFRPAELANTGVNPVGLLTLGALLLMSGAGMVYFGRRVKRT
;
A
#
# COMPACT_ATOMS: atom_id res chain seq x y z
N MET A 1 -83.14 -75.55 19.14
CA MET A 1 -84.46 -75.00 19.52
C MET A 1 -84.35 -73.49 19.67
N SER A 2 -85.35 -72.78 19.15
CA SER A 2 -85.43 -71.36 18.82
C SER A 2 -85.39 -70.39 20.02
N LYS A 3 -84.71 -69.23 19.90
CA LYS A 3 -85.33 -67.87 19.88
C LYS A 3 -84.31 -66.70 19.92
N VAL A 4 -84.22 -66.02 18.78
CA VAL A 4 -84.17 -64.56 18.50
C VAL A 4 -83.86 -63.56 19.65
N ARG A 5 -82.87 -62.65 19.47
CA ARG A 5 -83.07 -61.17 19.37
C ARG A 5 -81.79 -60.33 19.13
N ARG A 6 -81.85 -59.56 18.04
CA ARG A 6 -81.28 -58.24 17.69
C ARG A 6 -79.76 -58.03 17.61
N LEU A 7 -79.31 -57.75 16.38
CA LEU A 7 -78.06 -57.09 16.04
C LEU A 7 -77.96 -55.70 16.69
N GLY A 8 -76.83 -55.42 17.33
CA GLY A 8 -76.25 -54.10 17.48
C GLY A 8 -74.77 -54.22 17.12
N VAL A 9 -74.37 -53.59 16.02
CA VAL A 9 -72.96 -53.53 15.60
C VAL A 9 -72.26 -52.50 16.48
N VAL A 10 -71.33 -52.95 17.33
CA VAL A 10 -70.36 -52.09 18.01
C VAL A 10 -69.09 -52.10 17.18
N ALA A 11 -68.77 -50.98 16.54
CA ALA A 11 -67.49 -50.78 15.87
C ALA A 11 -66.41 -50.47 16.93
N LEU A 12 -65.37 -51.30 17.00
CA LEU A 12 -64.12 -50.95 17.67
C LEU A 12 -63.37 -49.92 16.81
N GLY A 13 -63.49 -48.64 17.18
CA GLY A 13 -62.63 -47.57 16.66
C GLY A 13 -61.38 -47.44 17.52
N ALA A 14 -60.21 -47.57 16.92
CA ALA A 14 -58.92 -47.30 17.54
C ALA A 14 -58.87 -45.84 18.06
N LEU A 15 -58.57 -45.66 19.35
CA LEU A 15 -58.32 -44.34 19.94
C LEU A 15 -57.01 -43.77 19.36
N LEU A 16 -57.12 -42.82 18.45
CA LEU A 16 -56.10 -41.81 18.20
C LEU A 16 -56.07 -40.88 19.42
N LEU A 17 -55.02 -41.00 20.24
CA LEU A 17 -54.65 -39.98 21.22
C LEU A 17 -54.23 -38.72 20.45
N VAL A 18 -55.16 -37.79 20.26
CA VAL A 18 -54.82 -36.40 19.93
C VAL A 18 -54.17 -35.81 21.18
N ALA A 19 -52.84 -35.75 21.19
CA ALA A 19 -52.11 -34.97 22.18
C ALA A 19 -52.55 -33.51 22.04
N ALA A 20 -53.23 -32.98 23.06
CA ALA A 20 -53.43 -31.55 23.18
C ALA A 20 -52.04 -30.87 23.17
N PRO A 21 -51.85 -29.76 22.43
CA PRO A 21 -50.61 -29.02 22.51
C PRO A 21 -50.40 -28.59 23.97
N ALA A 22 -49.25 -28.96 24.54
CA ALA A 22 -48.82 -28.43 25.82
C ALA A 22 -48.87 -26.89 25.76
N PRO A 23 -49.30 -26.19 26.84
CA PRO A 23 -49.20 -24.75 26.86
C PRO A 23 -47.75 -24.37 26.61
N ALA A 24 -47.52 -23.59 25.55
CA ALA A 24 -46.20 -23.04 25.27
C ALA A 24 -45.71 -22.35 26.55
N SER A 25 -44.58 -22.81 27.08
CA SER A 25 -43.82 -22.07 28.08
C SER A 25 -43.68 -20.64 27.54
N ALA A 26 -44.27 -19.67 28.23
CA ALA A 26 -44.13 -18.27 27.88
C ALA A 26 -42.65 -17.90 28.06
N GLN A 27 -41.90 -18.01 26.98
CA GLN A 27 -40.51 -17.59 26.93
C GLN A 27 -40.49 -16.10 27.30
N GLN A 28 -39.90 -15.78 28.44
CA GLN A 28 -39.81 -14.42 28.95
C GLN A 28 -39.17 -13.56 27.85
N ALA A 29 -39.93 -12.59 27.32
CA ALA A 29 -39.48 -11.79 26.19
C ALA A 29 -38.17 -11.08 26.57
N LYS A 30 -37.17 -11.16 25.69
CA LYS A 30 -35.86 -10.52 25.90
C LYS A 30 -36.04 -9.00 25.84
N PRO A 31 -35.42 -8.21 26.75
CA PRO A 31 -35.45 -6.75 26.66
C PRO A 31 -34.98 -6.28 25.29
N SER A 32 -35.72 -5.35 24.69
CA SER A 32 -35.40 -4.78 23.38
C SER A 32 -35.59 -3.28 23.38
N VAL A 33 -34.76 -2.57 22.60
CA VAL A 33 -34.78 -1.12 22.47
C VAL A 33 -34.84 -0.75 20.98
N SER A 34 -35.65 0.26 20.66
CA SER A 34 -35.78 0.84 19.32
C SER A 34 -35.60 2.36 19.39
N LEU A 35 -35.03 2.92 18.33
CA LEU A 35 -34.78 4.36 18.18
C LEU A 35 -35.58 4.88 16.98
N SER A 36 -36.08 6.11 17.06
CA SER A 36 -36.70 6.79 15.91
C SER A 36 -35.71 7.05 14.77
N SER A 37 -34.44 7.25 15.11
CA SER A 37 -33.30 7.18 14.19
C SER A 37 -32.03 6.83 14.96
N ALA A 38 -31.15 6.05 14.33
CA ALA A 38 -29.80 5.76 14.81
C ALA A 38 -28.71 6.18 13.80
N SER A 39 -29.10 6.65 12.61
CA SER A 39 -28.19 7.08 11.55
C SER A 39 -28.60 8.42 10.97
N ASP A 40 -27.68 9.04 10.23
CA ASP A 40 -27.92 10.31 9.53
C ASP A 40 -28.43 11.41 10.47
N LEU A 41 -27.96 11.38 11.72
CA LEU A 41 -28.34 12.34 12.75
C LEU A 41 -27.70 13.70 12.45
N ASP A 42 -28.44 14.79 12.63
CA ASP A 42 -27.89 16.14 12.56
C ASP A 42 -26.79 16.36 13.62
N PRO A 43 -25.54 16.70 13.22
CA PRO A 43 -24.45 16.97 14.16
C PRO A 43 -24.72 18.07 15.16
N ALA A 44 -25.48 19.10 14.75
CA ALA A 44 -25.80 20.25 15.61
C ALA A 44 -26.76 19.86 16.74
N GLY A 45 -27.50 18.76 16.55
CA GLY A 45 -28.42 18.20 17.52
C GLY A 45 -29.62 17.54 16.84
N GLN A 46 -29.74 16.23 16.96
CA GLN A 46 -30.91 15.48 16.48
C GLN A 46 -31.76 15.01 17.64
N LYS A 47 -33.05 15.35 17.64
CA LYS A 47 -34.01 14.75 18.56
C LYS A 47 -34.29 13.31 18.14
N ILE A 48 -34.11 12.37 19.07
CA ILE A 48 -34.46 10.96 18.89
C ILE A 48 -35.40 10.50 20.00
N THR A 49 -36.31 9.58 19.66
CA THR A 49 -37.16 8.87 20.61
C THR A 49 -36.56 7.50 20.85
N ILE A 50 -36.36 7.13 22.13
CA ILE A 50 -35.88 5.82 22.54
C ILE A 50 -37.05 5.09 23.21
N LYS A 51 -37.38 3.89 22.74
CA LYS A 51 -38.45 3.05 23.30
C LYS A 51 -37.88 1.70 23.69
N GLY A 52 -38.23 1.22 24.88
CA GLY A 52 -37.90 -0.12 25.30
C GLY A 52 -39.13 -0.95 25.67
N THR A 53 -39.00 -2.26 25.53
CA THR A 53 -40.04 -3.25 25.83
C THR A 53 -39.42 -4.47 26.50
N ALA A 54 -40.23 -5.21 27.26
CA ALA A 54 -39.82 -6.44 27.96
C ALA A 54 -38.68 -6.26 28.96
N PHE A 55 -38.55 -5.07 29.56
CA PHE A 55 -37.67 -4.85 30.70
C PHE A 55 -38.37 -5.34 31.98
N ASP A 56 -37.65 -6.04 32.84
CA ASP A 56 -38.22 -6.52 34.11
C ASP A 56 -37.99 -5.46 35.20
N PRO A 57 -39.04 -4.80 35.73
CA PRO A 57 -38.91 -3.78 36.77
C PRO A 57 -38.27 -4.30 38.06
N LYS A 58 -38.30 -5.62 38.29
CA LYS A 58 -37.78 -6.28 39.50
C LYS A 58 -36.34 -6.77 39.34
N PHE A 59 -35.79 -6.74 38.13
CA PHE A 59 -34.41 -7.20 37.87
C PHE A 59 -33.39 -6.43 38.73
N GLY A 60 -32.36 -7.12 39.22
CA GLY A 60 -31.29 -6.51 40.02
C GLY A 60 -31.81 -5.80 41.27
N ASP A 61 -32.68 -6.46 42.02
CA ASP A 61 -33.32 -5.95 43.25
C ASP A 61 -34.15 -4.68 43.05
N GLY A 62 -34.69 -4.48 41.85
CA GLY A 62 -35.49 -3.28 41.53
C GLY A 62 -34.68 -1.98 41.56
N LYS A 63 -33.35 -2.06 41.43
CA LYS A 63 -32.48 -0.87 41.30
C LYS A 63 -32.69 -0.14 39.97
N GLY A 64 -33.30 -0.80 38.99
CA GLY A 64 -33.61 -0.26 37.67
C GLY A 64 -32.44 -0.36 36.71
N TYR A 65 -32.46 0.47 35.67
CA TYR A 65 -31.49 0.48 34.59
C TYR A 65 -30.91 1.88 34.38
N GLY A 66 -29.63 1.98 34.03
CA GLY A 66 -29.06 3.22 33.53
C GLY A 66 -29.34 3.38 32.04
N VAL A 67 -29.70 4.59 31.61
CA VAL A 67 -29.77 4.99 30.20
C VAL A 67 -28.78 6.12 29.98
N ARG A 68 -27.75 5.87 29.16
CA ARG A 68 -26.65 6.80 28.88
C ARG A 68 -26.45 7.02 27.39
N ILE A 69 -26.02 8.22 27.02
CA ILE A 69 -25.66 8.56 25.62
C ILE A 69 -24.32 9.29 25.60
N GLY A 70 -23.40 8.80 24.78
CA GLY A 70 -22.02 9.28 24.68
C GLY A 70 -21.06 8.14 24.33
N PRO A 71 -19.75 8.33 24.50
CA PRO A 71 -18.78 7.29 24.21
C PRO A 71 -18.78 6.19 25.27
N GLN A 72 -18.48 4.95 24.87
CA GLN A 72 -18.37 3.80 25.76
C GLN A 72 -16.95 3.69 26.35
N ARG A 73 -16.48 4.72 27.06
CA ARG A 73 -15.15 4.74 27.71
C ARG A 73 -15.10 3.83 28.94
N THR A 74 -13.91 3.48 29.43
CA THR A 74 -13.75 2.73 30.69
C THR A 74 -14.50 3.43 31.84
N GLY A 75 -15.24 2.66 32.64
CA GLY A 75 -16.05 3.20 33.74
C GLY A 75 -17.45 3.67 33.34
N TRP A 76 -17.86 3.54 32.06
CA TRP A 76 -19.16 4.03 31.55
C TRP A 76 -20.42 3.45 32.24
N ARG A 77 -20.32 2.43 33.10
CA ARG A 77 -21.43 1.92 33.93
C ARG A 77 -21.45 2.53 35.33
N ASP A 78 -20.30 2.95 35.83
CA ASP A 78 -20.14 3.47 37.17
C ASP A 78 -20.62 4.92 37.25
N LYS A 79 -21.38 5.22 38.32
CA LYS A 79 -21.92 6.55 38.59
C LYS A 79 -20.82 7.53 39.02
N ALA A 80 -19.82 7.07 39.76
CA ALA A 80 -18.79 7.94 40.32
C ALA A 80 -17.79 8.43 39.26
N THR A 81 -17.56 7.63 38.22
CA THR A 81 -16.50 7.86 37.22
C THR A 81 -17.01 8.35 35.87
N THR A 82 -18.32 8.26 35.60
CA THR A 82 -18.87 8.71 34.31
C THR A 82 -19.27 10.17 34.33
N THR A 83 -18.37 11.01 33.81
CA THR A 83 -18.55 12.46 33.65
C THR A 83 -18.64 12.89 32.19
N PHE A 84 -18.54 11.95 31.25
CA PHE A 84 -18.31 12.19 29.82
C PHE A 84 -19.53 11.93 28.92
N THR A 85 -20.69 11.59 29.46
CA THR A 85 -21.92 11.34 28.67
C THR A 85 -22.76 12.61 28.54
N GLN A 86 -23.30 12.87 27.36
CA GLN A 86 -24.26 13.98 27.15
C GLN A 86 -25.65 13.70 27.73
N TYR A 87 -25.97 12.43 27.98
CA TYR A 87 -27.22 12.02 28.63
C TYR A 87 -26.94 10.90 29.63
N SER A 88 -27.54 10.98 30.82
CA SER A 88 -27.49 9.95 31.85
C SER A 88 -28.71 10.07 32.75
N LYS A 89 -29.60 9.07 32.70
CA LYS A 89 -30.80 9.00 33.53
C LYS A 89 -31.04 7.58 34.03
N LEU A 90 -31.65 7.48 35.20
CA LEU A 90 -32.14 6.22 35.74
C LEU A 90 -33.52 5.92 35.14
N LEU A 91 -33.68 4.70 34.62
CA LEU A 91 -34.92 4.09 34.18
C LEU A 91 -35.42 3.17 35.29
N LYS A 92 -36.54 3.51 35.94
CA LYS A 92 -37.06 2.78 37.09
C LYS A 92 -38.56 3.00 37.25
N GLU A 93 -39.25 2.02 37.80
CA GLU A 93 -40.68 2.10 38.12
C GLU A 93 -40.94 3.16 39.21
N ASN A 94 -41.99 3.98 39.04
CA ASN A 94 -42.38 5.05 39.95
C ASN A 94 -41.28 6.10 40.18
N TRP A 95 -40.42 6.33 39.18
CA TRP A 95 -39.27 7.23 39.30
C TRP A 95 -39.49 8.57 38.60
N GLN A 96 -39.83 9.58 39.40
CA GLN A 96 -40.15 10.94 38.91
C GLN A 96 -38.95 11.76 38.39
N PHE A 97 -37.72 11.40 38.72
CA PHE A 97 -36.52 12.19 38.38
C PHE A 97 -35.74 11.67 37.15
N GLY A 98 -36.28 10.65 36.48
CA GLY A 98 -35.65 9.98 35.35
C GLY A 98 -36.67 9.47 34.34
N ILE A 99 -36.49 8.25 33.88
CA ILE A 99 -37.36 7.61 32.90
C ILE A 99 -38.26 6.63 33.64
N ASP A 100 -39.57 6.75 33.43
CA ASP A 100 -40.54 5.86 34.04
C ASP A 100 -40.55 4.50 33.32
N LEU A 101 -40.26 3.43 34.07
CA LEU A 101 -40.40 2.06 33.61
C LEU A 101 -41.77 1.54 34.04
N LYS A 102 -42.65 1.27 33.10
CA LYS A 102 -44.00 0.80 33.42
C LYS A 102 -43.97 -0.65 33.93
N PRO A 103 -44.98 -1.07 34.71
CA PRO A 103 -45.09 -2.46 35.19
C PRO A 103 -45.10 -3.53 34.09
N ASP A 104 -45.54 -3.16 32.88
CA ASP A 104 -45.55 -4.04 31.69
C ASP A 104 -44.18 -4.15 30.99
N GLY A 105 -43.14 -3.52 31.55
CA GLY A 105 -41.79 -3.53 31.01
C GLY A 105 -41.56 -2.60 29.84
N THR A 106 -42.50 -1.70 29.55
CA THR A 106 -42.37 -0.69 28.49
C THR A 106 -41.94 0.67 29.04
N TRP A 107 -41.22 1.43 28.23
CA TRP A 107 -40.79 2.79 28.55
C TRP A 107 -40.46 3.57 27.28
N GLN A 108 -40.46 4.91 27.40
CA GLN A 108 -40.06 5.80 26.33
C GLN A 108 -39.42 7.07 26.90
N THR A 109 -38.43 7.62 26.18
CA THR A 109 -37.88 8.95 26.44
C THR A 109 -37.52 9.65 25.14
N GLU A 110 -37.43 10.97 25.17
CA GLU A 110 -36.92 11.77 24.05
C GLU A 110 -35.66 12.52 24.48
N VAL A 111 -34.70 12.60 23.56
CA VAL A 111 -33.40 13.22 23.83
C VAL A 111 -32.85 13.86 22.56
N THR A 112 -32.27 15.05 22.70
CA THR A 112 -31.48 15.68 21.63
C THR A 112 -30.03 15.25 21.77
N VAL A 113 -29.50 14.57 20.75
CA VAL A 113 -28.13 14.09 20.73
C VAL A 113 -27.30 14.95 19.79
N LYS A 114 -26.15 15.44 20.25
CA LYS A 114 -25.19 16.22 19.46
C LYS A 114 -23.97 15.39 19.11
N ALA A 115 -23.36 15.68 17.95
CA ALA A 115 -22.09 15.07 17.56
C ALA A 115 -20.90 15.62 18.35
N SER A 116 -21.03 16.80 18.98
CA SER A 116 -19.98 17.38 19.82
C SER A 116 -20.61 18.10 21.02
N TYR A 117 -20.02 17.91 22.20
CA TYR A 117 -20.48 18.51 23.45
C TYR A 117 -19.35 18.58 24.48
N THR A 118 -19.54 19.42 25.51
CA THR A 118 -18.60 19.50 26.64
C THR A 118 -19.17 18.74 27.84
N ALA A 119 -18.37 17.82 28.40
CA ALA A 119 -18.72 17.09 29.62
C ALA A 119 -17.45 16.77 30.41
N GLY A 120 -17.50 16.83 31.75
CA GLY A 120 -16.34 16.55 32.60
C GLY A 120 -15.14 17.49 32.39
N GLY A 121 -15.33 18.66 31.77
CA GLY A 121 -14.26 19.61 31.42
C GLY A 121 -13.58 19.35 30.08
N GLU A 122 -14.03 18.35 29.30
CA GLU A 122 -13.47 17.98 28.00
C GLU A 122 -14.51 18.22 26.89
N THR A 123 -14.03 18.59 25.69
CA THR A 123 -14.83 18.54 24.46
C THR A 123 -14.79 17.13 23.89
N ILE A 124 -15.96 16.50 23.82
CA ILE A 124 -16.17 15.13 23.37
C ILE A 124 -16.85 15.18 22.01
N SER A 125 -16.29 14.46 21.03
CA SER A 125 -16.72 14.55 19.63
C SER A 125 -16.87 13.17 18.98
N ALA A 126 -18.01 12.96 18.31
CA ALA A 126 -18.32 11.79 17.50
C ALA A 126 -17.36 11.64 16.30
N ALA A 127 -16.66 12.73 15.93
CA ALA A 127 -15.60 12.68 14.93
C ALA A 127 -14.34 11.95 15.41
N ASN A 128 -14.15 11.85 16.72
CA ASN A 128 -12.94 11.27 17.33
C ASN A 128 -13.22 9.91 18.00
N GLU A 129 -14.47 9.65 18.40
CA GLU A 129 -14.86 8.41 19.08
C GLU A 129 -16.34 8.07 18.86
N GLN A 130 -16.68 6.77 18.84
CA GLN A 130 -18.05 6.32 18.60
C GLN A 130 -18.98 6.62 19.77
N PHE A 131 -20.15 7.21 19.47
CA PHE A 131 -21.22 7.42 20.45
C PHE A 131 -22.25 6.29 20.40
N TYR A 132 -22.83 5.98 21.55
CA TYR A 132 -23.83 4.93 21.71
C TYR A 132 -25.00 5.41 22.56
N VAL A 133 -26.18 4.81 22.35
CA VAL A 133 -27.20 4.68 23.40
C VAL A 133 -26.90 3.41 24.17
N MET A 134 -26.74 3.54 25.48
CA MET A 134 -26.34 2.45 26.37
C MET A 134 -27.42 2.26 27.45
N ILE A 135 -27.96 1.05 27.55
CA ILE A 135 -28.91 0.65 28.60
C ILE A 135 -28.30 -0.53 29.35
N PHE A 136 -28.26 -0.45 30.68
CA PHE A 136 -27.57 -1.44 31.50
C PHE A 136 -28.23 -1.56 32.88
N PRO A 137 -28.19 -2.72 33.55
CA PRO A 137 -28.63 -2.85 34.94
C PRO A 137 -27.89 -1.85 35.85
N TRP A 138 -28.64 -1.07 36.62
CA TRP A 138 -28.06 -0.04 37.47
C TRP A 138 -27.42 -0.65 38.73
N ASP A 139 -26.18 -0.27 39.02
CA ASP A 139 -25.44 -0.72 40.22
C ASP A 139 -25.49 -2.25 40.39
N ASN A 140 -25.23 -2.94 39.28
CA ASN A 140 -25.26 -4.39 39.16
C ASN A 140 -24.11 -4.85 38.24
N PRO A 141 -23.26 -5.80 38.67
CA PRO A 141 -22.14 -6.26 37.87
C PRO A 141 -22.55 -7.02 36.60
N ASP A 142 -23.75 -7.60 36.54
CA ASP A 142 -24.23 -8.38 35.39
C ASP A 142 -24.35 -7.53 34.11
N THR A 143 -23.54 -7.86 33.11
CA THR A 143 -23.52 -7.20 31.79
C THR A 143 -24.35 -7.96 30.75
N SER A 144 -24.95 -9.11 31.08
CA SER A 144 -25.72 -9.93 30.14
C SER A 144 -26.99 -9.25 29.62
N LYS A 145 -27.40 -8.16 30.27
CA LYS A 145 -28.55 -7.33 29.93
C LYS A 145 -28.16 -5.97 29.33
N ASP A 146 -26.88 -5.73 29.08
CA ASP A 146 -26.43 -4.49 28.47
C ASP A 146 -26.91 -4.43 27.01
N ILE A 147 -27.49 -3.30 26.63
CA ILE A 147 -27.92 -2.98 25.27
C ILE A 147 -27.15 -1.73 24.85
N VAL A 148 -26.34 -1.87 23.80
CA VAL A 148 -25.47 -0.80 23.29
C VAL A 148 -25.78 -0.61 21.81
N ILE A 149 -26.29 0.55 21.44
CA ILE A 149 -26.77 0.87 20.08
C ILE A 149 -25.92 2.03 19.54
N PRO A 150 -25.16 1.83 18.45
CA PRO A 150 -24.31 2.89 17.89
C PRO A 150 -25.14 3.99 17.23
N LEU A 151 -24.65 5.23 17.32
CA LEU A 151 -25.24 6.41 16.68
C LEU A 151 -24.34 6.92 15.55
N LYS A 152 -24.92 7.28 14.40
CA LYS A 152 -24.18 7.86 13.26
C LYS A 152 -24.70 9.26 12.89
N PHE A 153 -23.81 10.25 12.80
CA PHE A 153 -24.15 11.63 12.45
C PHE A 153 -23.79 11.96 10.98
N LYS A 154 -24.48 12.93 10.38
CA LYS A 154 -24.19 13.44 9.04
C LYS A 154 -22.94 14.33 9.06
N ALA A 155 -21.85 13.99 8.39
CA ALA A 155 -20.70 14.89 8.16
C ALA A 155 -19.95 15.46 9.40
N ALA A 156 -20.30 15.09 10.65
CA ALA A 156 -19.29 14.97 11.69
C ALA A 156 -18.48 13.72 11.34
N GLY A 157 -17.17 13.85 11.10
CA GLY A 157 -16.33 12.77 10.54
C GLY A 157 -16.78 11.39 11.03
N ASN A 158 -17.04 10.47 10.11
CA ASN A 158 -17.55 9.14 10.48
C ASN A 158 -16.71 8.57 11.63
N PRO A 159 -17.33 7.92 12.63
CA PRO A 159 -16.58 7.14 13.60
C PRO A 159 -15.65 6.22 12.80
N LEU A 160 -14.36 6.23 13.14
CA LEU A 160 -13.29 5.41 12.57
C LEU A 160 -13.84 4.08 11.99
N ASP A 161 -14.16 4.07 10.68
CA ASP A 161 -14.78 2.92 10.02
C ASP A 161 -13.66 1.94 9.65
N GLY A 162 -13.78 0.69 10.10
CA GLY A 162 -12.80 -0.35 9.79
C GLY A 162 -12.80 -1.55 10.73
N ALA A 163 -12.24 -2.65 10.25
CA ALA A 163 -11.95 -3.83 11.03
C ALA A 163 -10.86 -4.67 10.35
N LEU A 164 -10.19 -5.50 11.14
CA LEU A 164 -9.48 -6.67 10.62
C LEU A 164 -10.43 -7.86 10.73
N ASN A 165 -10.73 -8.50 9.60
CA ASN A 165 -11.45 -9.77 9.56
C ASN A 165 -10.42 -10.88 9.39
N TRP A 166 -10.13 -11.59 10.49
CA TRP A 166 -9.06 -12.59 10.52
C TRP A 166 -9.25 -13.58 11.67
N GLY A 167 -9.08 -14.88 11.37
CA GLY A 167 -9.40 -15.98 12.28
C GLY A 167 -8.22 -16.63 12.99
N ILE A 168 -7.01 -16.11 12.88
CA ILE A 168 -5.78 -16.81 13.29
C ILE A 168 -5.50 -18.01 12.38
N LYS A 169 -6.02 -19.21 12.67
CA LYS A 169 -5.86 -20.40 11.82
C LYS A 169 -7.08 -21.31 11.91
N ALA A 170 -7.71 -21.62 10.78
CA ALA A 170 -8.95 -22.40 10.75
C ALA A 170 -8.82 -23.76 11.44
N SER A 171 -7.72 -24.48 11.22
CA SER A 171 -7.48 -25.78 11.86
C SER A 171 -7.27 -25.67 13.38
N TRP A 172 -6.67 -24.57 13.86
CA TRP A 172 -6.53 -24.31 15.29
C TRP A 172 -7.88 -24.03 15.94
N ARG A 173 -8.69 -23.14 15.35
CA ARG A 173 -10.06 -22.89 15.82
C ARG A 173 -10.89 -24.18 15.81
N GLY A 174 -10.76 -24.98 14.76
CA GLY A 174 -11.47 -26.26 14.62
C GLY A 174 -11.03 -27.30 15.64
N TYR A 175 -9.75 -27.30 15.99
CA TYR A 175 -9.21 -28.15 17.05
C TYR A 175 -9.78 -27.75 18.43
N ILE A 176 -9.75 -26.46 18.78
CA ILE A 176 -10.30 -25.96 20.05
C ILE A 176 -11.81 -26.18 20.11
N ALA A 177 -12.54 -25.99 19.01
CA ALA A 177 -14.00 -26.15 18.99
C ALA A 177 -14.51 -27.58 19.28
N ARG A 178 -13.64 -28.61 19.27
CA ARG A 178 -14.02 -30.00 19.56
C ARG A 178 -14.29 -30.29 21.05
N GLY A 179 -13.82 -29.44 21.94
CA GLY A 179 -14.00 -29.63 23.39
C GLY A 179 -13.38 -28.56 24.28
N GLY A 180 -12.85 -27.49 23.69
CA GLY A 180 -12.36 -26.31 24.37
C GLY A 180 -13.29 -25.12 24.22
N THR A 181 -12.79 -23.94 24.58
CA THR A 181 -13.53 -22.67 24.57
C THR A 181 -12.77 -21.64 23.76
N ILE A 182 -13.52 -20.85 22.98
CA ILE A 182 -13.03 -19.68 22.24
C ILE A 182 -13.81 -18.47 22.74
N THR A 183 -13.13 -17.49 23.32
CA THR A 183 -13.76 -16.35 23.99
C THR A 183 -13.23 -15.02 23.43
N PRO A 184 -13.90 -14.43 22.43
CA PRO A 184 -13.69 -13.05 22.03
C PRO A 184 -14.12 -12.08 23.14
N SER A 185 -13.38 -11.00 23.33
CA SER A 185 -13.59 -9.98 24.35
C SER A 185 -12.89 -8.67 23.99
N GLN A 186 -13.09 -7.62 24.80
CA GLN A 186 -12.44 -6.31 24.64
C GLN A 186 -12.65 -5.68 23.24
N GLY A 187 -13.78 -5.99 22.60
CA GLY A 187 -14.14 -5.50 21.27
C GLY A 187 -14.03 -6.55 20.16
N ALA A 188 -13.18 -7.57 20.29
CA ALA A 188 -13.17 -8.67 19.32
C ALA A 188 -14.50 -9.44 19.39
N ALA A 189 -15.03 -9.80 18.22
CA ALA A 189 -16.27 -10.57 18.09
C ALA A 189 -16.11 -11.67 17.04
N PHE A 190 -16.98 -12.68 17.07
CA PHE A 190 -17.08 -13.63 15.97
C PHE A 190 -17.58 -12.92 14.70
N ASP A 191 -16.94 -13.23 13.59
CA ASP A 191 -17.41 -12.84 12.27
C ASP A 191 -18.46 -13.83 11.79
N ASN A 192 -19.72 -13.47 11.98
CA ASN A 192 -20.87 -14.30 11.58
C ASN A 192 -21.06 -14.39 10.06
N ALA A 193 -20.34 -13.58 9.26
CA ALA A 193 -20.32 -13.73 7.80
C ALA A 193 -19.30 -14.79 7.34
N GLY A 194 -18.39 -15.20 8.22
CA GLY A 194 -17.37 -16.20 7.94
C GLY A 194 -17.89 -17.64 8.01
N THR A 195 -17.04 -18.59 7.62
CA THR A 195 -17.35 -20.03 7.69
C THR A 195 -16.97 -20.61 9.05
N PRO A 196 -17.84 -21.40 9.70
CA PRO A 196 -17.51 -22.11 10.93
C PRO A 196 -16.30 -23.05 10.77
N PRO A 197 -15.39 -23.15 11.77
CA PRO A 197 -15.35 -22.34 12.99
C PRO A 197 -15.06 -20.87 12.67
N LEU A 198 -15.93 -19.98 13.16
CA LEU A 198 -16.02 -18.60 12.70
C LEU A 198 -14.71 -17.84 12.93
N PRO A 199 -14.27 -16.98 11.99
CA PRO A 199 -13.17 -16.05 12.20
C PRO A 199 -13.59 -14.91 13.13
N TYR A 200 -12.74 -13.89 13.28
CA TYR A 200 -13.00 -12.78 14.19
C TYR A 200 -13.01 -11.44 13.45
N VAL A 201 -13.87 -10.54 13.93
CA VAL A 201 -13.83 -9.11 13.62
C VAL A 201 -13.07 -8.42 14.74
N TRP A 202 -11.95 -7.78 14.40
CA TRP A 202 -11.14 -6.98 15.31
C TRP A 202 -11.40 -5.50 15.02
N PRO A 203 -11.98 -4.72 15.95
CA PRO A 203 -12.37 -3.35 15.67
C PRO A 203 -11.15 -2.45 15.43
N PHE A 204 -11.26 -1.60 14.41
CA PHE A 204 -10.26 -0.57 14.13
C PHE A 204 -10.08 0.38 15.32
N LYS A 205 -8.82 0.75 15.61
CA LYS A 205 -8.46 1.65 16.71
C LYS A 205 -7.79 2.92 16.20
N SER A 206 -6.77 2.80 15.36
CA SER A 206 -6.05 3.95 14.81
C SER A 206 -5.21 3.53 13.61
N ALA A 207 -5.00 4.42 12.65
CA ALA A 207 -4.08 4.19 11.54
C ALA A 207 -3.24 5.44 11.25
N SER A 208 -2.03 5.21 10.79
CA SER A 208 -1.25 6.17 10.02
C SER A 208 -0.93 5.51 8.69
N PHE A 209 -1.38 6.07 7.57
CA PHE A 209 -1.18 5.48 6.26
C PHE A 209 -0.93 6.55 5.23
N ASP A 210 0.21 6.44 4.53
CA ASP A 210 0.52 7.24 3.37
C ASP A 210 0.26 6.39 2.11
N PRO A 211 -0.82 6.67 1.36
CA PRO A 211 -1.13 5.93 0.14
C PRO A 211 -0.07 6.11 -0.95
N ARG A 212 0.68 7.22 -0.94
CA ARG A 212 1.71 7.52 -1.95
C ARG A 212 2.96 6.69 -1.72
N ALA A 213 3.36 6.57 -0.45
CA ALA A 213 4.44 5.67 -0.07
C ALA A 213 4.01 4.19 -0.07
N GLY A 214 2.71 3.89 -0.07
CA GLY A 214 2.20 2.53 0.13
C GLY A 214 2.59 1.97 1.49
N LYS A 215 2.78 2.83 2.49
CA LYS A 215 3.33 2.49 3.81
C LYS A 215 2.39 2.98 4.90
N GLY A 216 2.22 2.16 5.94
CA GLY A 216 1.49 2.59 7.12
C GLY A 216 1.42 1.56 8.23
N GLU A 217 0.77 1.95 9.31
CA GLU A 217 0.48 1.13 10.46
C GLU A 217 -1.00 1.23 10.80
N VAL A 218 -1.63 0.09 11.07
CA VAL A 218 -3.04 -0.03 11.39
C VAL A 218 -3.20 -0.82 12.67
N GLN A 219 -3.67 -0.16 13.73
CA GLN A 219 -3.93 -0.76 15.02
C GLN A 219 -5.39 -1.17 15.14
N PHE A 220 -5.60 -2.37 15.65
CA PHE A 220 -6.89 -2.93 16.03
C PHE A 220 -6.96 -3.17 17.54
N SER A 221 -8.17 -3.22 18.06
CA SER A 221 -8.49 -3.58 19.44
C SER A 221 -9.08 -4.98 19.51
N GLY A 222 -9.24 -5.50 20.73
CA GLY A 222 -9.84 -6.82 20.96
C GLY A 222 -8.87 -7.85 21.50
N LYS A 223 -9.46 -8.90 22.07
CA LYS A 223 -8.75 -10.06 22.63
C LYS A 223 -9.55 -11.32 22.35
N VAL A 224 -8.89 -12.38 21.90
CA VAL A 224 -9.47 -13.73 21.81
C VAL A 224 -8.64 -14.66 22.68
N ILE A 225 -9.32 -15.43 23.54
CA ILE A 225 -8.72 -16.44 24.41
C ILE A 225 -9.16 -17.82 23.94
N PHE A 226 -8.23 -18.77 23.92
CA PHE A 226 -8.48 -20.18 23.68
C PHE A 226 -8.07 -21.00 24.90
N ALA A 227 -8.90 -21.96 25.28
CA ALA A 227 -8.56 -22.96 26.29
C ALA A 227 -9.10 -24.34 25.89
N TYR A 228 -8.39 -25.40 26.23
CA TYR A 228 -8.81 -26.78 26.05
C TYR A 228 -8.20 -27.66 27.14
N GLU A 229 -8.93 -27.82 28.24
CA GLU A 229 -8.42 -28.47 29.47
C GLU A 229 -8.01 -29.94 29.25
N ALA A 230 -8.77 -30.70 28.46
CA ALA A 230 -8.46 -32.10 28.15
C ALA A 230 -7.13 -32.29 27.40
N HIS A 231 -6.62 -31.22 26.76
CA HIS A 231 -5.33 -31.20 26.08
C HIS A 231 -4.34 -30.26 26.77
N THR A 232 -4.61 -29.89 28.04
CA THR A 232 -3.73 -29.05 28.87
C THR A 232 -3.39 -27.68 28.26
N ILE A 233 -4.32 -27.11 27.50
CA ILE A 233 -4.22 -25.74 26.98
C ILE A 233 -5.01 -24.85 27.94
N TRP A 234 -4.33 -24.20 28.88
CA TRP A 234 -4.99 -23.40 29.92
C TRP A 234 -5.31 -21.99 29.45
N ASP A 235 -4.43 -21.41 28.65
CA ASP A 235 -4.60 -20.09 28.06
C ASP A 235 -3.78 -19.97 26.78
N TYR A 236 -4.40 -19.51 25.70
CA TYR A 236 -3.73 -18.90 24.55
C TYR A 236 -4.48 -17.61 24.26
N GLY A 237 -3.88 -16.47 24.57
CA GLY A 237 -4.46 -15.17 24.31
C GLY A 237 -3.80 -14.51 23.10
N LEU A 238 -4.61 -13.94 22.21
CA LEU A 238 -4.15 -13.01 21.17
C LEU A 238 -4.93 -11.70 21.33
N ALA A 239 -4.23 -10.59 21.43
CA ALA A 239 -4.82 -9.27 21.67
C ALA A 239 -4.15 -8.16 20.87
N ASN A 240 -4.92 -7.08 20.64
CA ASN A 240 -4.47 -5.83 20.02
C ASN A 240 -3.65 -6.01 18.73
N PRO A 241 -4.22 -6.64 17.67
CA PRO A 241 -3.49 -6.82 16.43
C PRO A 241 -3.05 -5.48 15.83
N LYS A 242 -1.84 -5.43 15.27
CA LYS A 242 -1.29 -4.27 14.56
C LYS A 242 -0.70 -4.73 13.22
N ILE A 243 -1.11 -4.12 12.13
CA ILE A 243 -0.60 -4.42 10.79
C ILE A 243 0.34 -3.31 10.35
N VAL A 244 1.57 -3.69 10.02
CA VAL A 244 2.54 -2.81 9.34
C VAL A 244 2.47 -3.12 7.84
N ILE A 245 2.22 -2.11 7.02
CA ILE A 245 2.16 -2.18 5.56
C ILE A 245 3.43 -1.56 4.98
N ASN A 246 4.12 -2.29 4.10
CA ASN A 246 5.33 -1.84 3.42
C ASN A 246 5.06 -1.53 1.93
N PRO A 247 5.87 -0.64 1.31
CA PRO A 247 5.70 -0.24 -0.10
C PRO A 247 5.77 -1.37 -1.13
N ASP A 248 6.40 -2.49 -0.77
CA ASP A 248 6.63 -3.65 -1.64
C ASP A 248 5.44 -4.63 -1.71
N GLY A 249 4.31 -4.28 -1.10
CA GLY A 249 3.12 -5.13 -1.03
C GLY A 249 3.20 -6.23 0.03
N LYS A 250 4.20 -6.17 0.92
CA LYS A 250 4.33 -7.04 2.09
C LYS A 250 4.01 -6.29 3.38
N GLY A 251 3.88 -7.04 4.46
CA GLY A 251 3.65 -6.48 5.78
C GLY A 251 3.97 -7.44 6.90
N VAL A 252 3.74 -6.99 8.12
CA VAL A 252 3.84 -7.83 9.32
C VAL A 252 2.61 -7.61 10.17
N LEU A 253 1.97 -8.71 10.58
CA LEU A 253 0.98 -8.72 11.64
C LEU A 253 1.71 -8.87 12.97
N GLN A 254 1.57 -7.88 13.85
CA GLN A 254 1.99 -7.94 15.24
C GLN A 254 0.77 -8.17 16.14
N ALA A 255 0.96 -8.86 17.25
CA ALA A 255 -0.08 -9.03 18.26
C ALA A 255 0.53 -9.26 19.64
N THR A 256 -0.20 -8.87 20.69
CA THR A 256 0.13 -9.27 22.06
C THR A 256 -0.32 -10.71 22.27
N VAL A 257 0.62 -11.60 22.56
CA VAL A 257 0.35 -13.02 22.76
C VAL A 257 0.73 -13.45 24.17
N ASN A 258 -0.09 -14.32 24.75
CA ASN A 258 0.23 -15.04 25.98
C ASN A 258 -0.15 -16.52 25.84
N THR A 259 0.61 -17.41 26.49
CA THR A 259 0.32 -18.85 26.50
C THR A 259 0.59 -19.47 27.86
N ALA A 260 -0.15 -20.52 28.18
CA ALA A 260 0.03 -21.40 29.31
C ALA A 260 -0.41 -22.82 28.93
N PHE A 261 0.55 -23.65 28.49
CA PHE A 261 0.31 -25.02 28.02
C PHE A 261 0.98 -26.07 28.91
N TYR A 262 0.42 -27.27 28.89
CA TYR A 262 0.92 -28.46 29.58
C TYR A 262 0.98 -28.29 31.10
N GLY A 263 1.50 -29.30 31.81
CA GLY A 263 1.50 -29.33 33.27
C GLY A 263 0.10 -29.29 33.88
N THR A 264 0.00 -28.69 35.07
CA THR A 264 -1.27 -28.46 35.75
C THR A 264 -1.75 -27.03 35.53
N LYS A 265 -3.06 -26.77 35.69
CA LYS A 265 -3.61 -25.41 35.60
C LYS A 265 -2.96 -24.42 36.58
N ALA A 266 -2.52 -24.91 37.74
CA ALA A 266 -1.83 -24.09 38.76
C ALA A 266 -0.34 -23.90 38.45
N GLN A 267 0.29 -24.81 37.70
CA GLN A 267 1.70 -24.77 37.32
C GLN A 267 1.86 -25.26 35.88
N PRO A 268 1.61 -24.40 34.88
CA PRO A 268 1.82 -24.74 33.48
C PRO A 268 3.32 -24.86 33.15
N GLU A 269 3.67 -25.78 32.26
CA GLU A 269 5.08 -26.03 31.90
C GLU A 269 5.60 -25.06 30.84
N LYS A 270 4.77 -24.74 29.85
CA LYS A 270 5.13 -23.80 28.77
C LYS A 270 4.34 -22.53 28.92
N VAL A 271 4.99 -21.50 29.44
CA VAL A 271 4.41 -20.16 29.64
C VAL A 271 5.16 -19.15 28.78
N PHE A 272 4.41 -18.29 28.11
CA PHE A 272 4.96 -17.18 27.34
C PHE A 272 4.04 -15.95 27.46
N GLY A 273 4.61 -14.76 27.43
CA GLY A 273 3.86 -13.51 27.42
C GLY A 273 3.14 -13.17 28.74
N PRO A 274 2.30 -12.12 28.75
CA PRO A 274 1.87 -11.31 27.61
C PRO A 274 3.00 -10.49 26.99
N LYS A 275 3.21 -10.62 25.67
CA LYS A 275 4.24 -9.88 24.93
C LYS A 275 3.77 -9.57 23.51
N GLU A 276 3.99 -8.33 23.04
CA GLU A 276 3.83 -8.01 21.62
C GLU A 276 4.95 -8.66 20.80
N ILE A 277 4.56 -9.42 19.78
CA ILE A 277 5.47 -10.10 18.87
C ILE A 277 5.10 -9.83 17.41
N ALA A 278 6.09 -9.92 16.51
CA ALA A 278 5.82 -10.11 15.10
C ALA A 278 5.20 -11.50 14.94
N TYR A 279 3.90 -11.58 14.70
CA TYR A 279 3.14 -12.82 14.71
C TYR A 279 3.20 -13.54 13.36
N ALA A 280 2.95 -12.81 12.27
CA ALA A 280 2.96 -13.37 10.93
C ALA A 280 3.50 -12.37 9.89
N ASP A 281 4.27 -12.88 8.93
CA ASP A 281 4.61 -12.17 7.70
C ASP A 281 3.40 -12.19 6.77
N LEU A 282 3.10 -11.03 6.17
CA LEU A 282 1.94 -10.82 5.32
C LEU A 282 2.37 -10.55 3.87
N VAL A 283 1.59 -11.07 2.93
CA VAL A 283 1.58 -10.64 1.53
C VAL A 283 0.19 -10.12 1.21
N PHE A 284 0.10 -8.90 0.70
CA PHE A 284 -1.16 -8.28 0.33
C PHE A 284 -1.55 -8.62 -1.12
N ASP A 285 -2.86 -8.65 -1.38
CA ASP A 285 -3.42 -8.82 -2.73
C ASP A 285 -3.54 -7.45 -3.40
N GLY A 286 -2.44 -7.00 -4.01
CA GLY A 286 -2.35 -5.70 -4.64
C GLY A 286 -2.12 -4.54 -3.66
N LYS A 287 -2.24 -3.32 -4.18
CA LYS A 287 -2.12 -2.09 -3.37
C LYS A 287 -3.39 -1.84 -2.56
N PRO A 288 -3.30 -1.22 -1.37
CA PRO A 288 -4.47 -0.75 -0.64
C PRO A 288 -5.34 0.16 -1.52
N VAL A 289 -6.64 -0.14 -1.57
CA VAL A 289 -7.64 0.63 -2.31
C VAL A 289 -8.15 1.74 -1.41
N VAL A 290 -8.05 2.98 -1.88
CA VAL A 290 -8.48 4.18 -1.17
C VAL A 290 -9.79 4.67 -1.77
N SER A 291 -10.78 4.95 -0.92
CA SER A 291 -12.06 5.56 -1.30
C SER A 291 -12.45 6.60 -0.26
N GLY A 292 -12.20 7.88 -0.56
CA GLY A 292 -12.29 8.94 0.42
C GLY A 292 -11.28 8.72 1.56
N ARG A 293 -11.76 8.69 2.81
CA ARG A 293 -10.92 8.37 3.98
C ARG A 293 -10.81 6.87 4.26
N SER A 294 -11.58 6.03 3.57
CA SER A 294 -11.58 4.58 3.78
C SER A 294 -10.48 3.92 2.95
N VAL A 295 -9.75 3.02 3.58
CA VAL A 295 -8.69 2.22 2.95
C VAL A 295 -9.01 0.75 3.18
N THR A 296 -8.94 -0.05 2.12
CA THR A 296 -9.15 -1.50 2.17
C THR A 296 -8.02 -2.24 1.49
N VAL A 297 -7.50 -3.29 2.13
CA VAL A 297 -6.52 -4.20 1.53
C VAL A 297 -6.82 -5.64 1.96
N LYS A 298 -6.67 -6.58 1.03
CA LYS A 298 -6.79 -8.02 1.33
C LYS A 298 -5.42 -8.61 1.64
N ILE A 299 -5.37 -9.47 2.64
CA ILE A 299 -4.21 -10.31 2.93
C ILE A 299 -4.33 -11.52 2.02
N LYS A 300 -3.43 -11.64 1.04
CA LYS A 300 -3.37 -12.79 0.12
C LYS A 300 -2.90 -14.04 0.85
N SER A 301 -1.85 -13.90 1.67
CA SER A 301 -1.31 -14.98 2.49
C SER A 301 -0.68 -14.41 3.76
N ALA A 302 -0.71 -15.20 4.82
CA ALA A 302 -0.04 -14.91 6.08
C ALA A 302 0.71 -16.16 6.55
N ALA A 303 1.95 -16.01 7.01
CA ALA A 303 2.78 -17.11 7.47
C ALA A 303 3.42 -16.78 8.81
N LEU A 304 3.43 -17.73 9.76
CA LEU A 304 4.02 -17.50 11.08
C LEU A 304 5.49 -17.10 10.96
N THR A 305 5.88 -16.06 11.69
CA THR A 305 7.28 -15.74 11.92
C THR A 305 7.91 -16.77 12.87
N GLU A 306 9.18 -16.59 13.20
CA GLU A 306 9.82 -17.35 14.28
C GLU A 306 9.14 -17.15 15.63
N ASP A 307 8.86 -15.89 16.02
CA ASP A 307 8.17 -15.58 17.28
C ASP A 307 6.73 -16.09 17.30
N GLY A 308 6.01 -15.96 16.18
CA GLY A 308 4.64 -16.46 16.04
C GLY A 308 4.56 -17.98 16.16
N ALA A 309 5.53 -18.69 15.58
CA ALA A 309 5.68 -20.13 15.72
C ALA A 309 6.00 -20.54 17.18
N ALA A 310 6.93 -19.83 17.82
CA ALA A 310 7.30 -20.07 19.22
C ALA A 310 6.11 -19.89 20.17
N ALA A 311 5.21 -18.95 19.87
CA ALA A 311 3.99 -18.75 20.63
C ALA A 311 3.06 -19.97 20.61
N PHE A 312 3.15 -20.87 19.64
CA PHE A 312 2.42 -22.14 19.66
C PHE A 312 3.22 -23.27 20.32
N ALA A 313 4.15 -22.98 21.22
CA ALA A 313 4.88 -23.99 22.00
C ALA A 313 5.57 -25.09 21.16
N GLY A 314 5.88 -24.80 19.89
CA GLY A 314 6.49 -25.73 18.93
C GLY A 314 5.51 -26.57 18.10
N PHE A 315 4.19 -26.38 18.20
CA PHE A 315 3.21 -27.10 17.37
C PHE A 315 3.30 -26.75 15.88
N TYR A 316 3.73 -25.53 15.57
CA TYR A 316 3.86 -25.05 14.20
C TYR A 316 5.27 -24.48 14.01
N PRO A 317 5.98 -24.85 12.92
CA PRO A 317 7.24 -24.22 12.57
C PRO A 317 7.03 -22.83 11.96
N LYS A 318 8.10 -22.04 11.90
CA LYS A 318 8.18 -20.80 11.09
C LYS A 318 7.74 -21.09 9.64
N GLY A 319 7.02 -20.15 9.05
CA GLY A 319 6.50 -20.27 7.69
C GLY A 319 5.18 -21.03 7.60
N THR A 320 4.66 -21.57 8.70
CA THR A 320 3.33 -22.21 8.70
C THR A 320 2.28 -21.19 8.29
N GLU A 321 1.51 -21.52 7.25
CA GLU A 321 0.42 -20.68 6.79
C GLU A 321 -0.69 -20.58 7.84
N VAL A 322 -1.12 -19.35 8.06
CA VAL A 322 -2.25 -18.96 8.90
C VAL A 322 -3.29 -18.28 8.01
N ASP A 323 -4.47 -17.99 8.56
CA ASP A 323 -5.59 -17.52 7.76
C ASP A 323 -5.25 -16.22 7.02
N ALA A 324 -5.75 -16.12 5.78
CA ALA A 324 -5.90 -14.86 5.08
C ALA A 324 -6.97 -13.98 5.76
N GLY A 325 -7.10 -12.73 5.33
CA GLY A 325 -8.03 -11.79 5.94
C GLY A 325 -8.25 -10.53 5.12
N THR A 326 -9.13 -9.68 5.61
CA THR A 326 -9.37 -8.35 5.02
C THR A 326 -9.14 -7.28 6.06
N VAL A 327 -8.42 -6.23 5.67
CA VAL A 327 -8.12 -5.08 6.49
C VAL A 327 -8.87 -3.89 5.92
N THR A 328 -9.76 -3.30 6.72
CA THR A 328 -10.41 -2.03 6.41
C THR A 328 -10.12 -1.06 7.54
N PHE A 329 -9.75 0.17 7.20
CA PHE A 329 -9.48 1.22 8.18
C PHE A 329 -9.75 2.60 7.59
N THR A 330 -9.88 3.59 8.47
CA THR A 330 -9.95 4.99 8.08
C THR A 330 -8.61 5.64 8.33
N ALA A 331 -8.09 6.41 7.38
CA ALA A 331 -6.87 7.19 7.54
C ALA A 331 -7.09 8.64 7.11
N ASP A 332 -6.30 9.56 7.67
CA ASP A 332 -6.14 10.90 7.09
C ASP A 332 -5.30 10.77 5.82
N VAL A 333 -5.98 10.43 4.74
CA VAL A 333 -5.39 10.34 3.40
C VAL A 333 -5.15 11.78 2.93
N PRO A 334 -3.91 12.20 2.61
CA PRO A 334 -3.67 13.48 1.96
C PRO A 334 -4.53 13.56 0.68
N ALA A 335 -5.08 14.75 0.37
CA ALA A 335 -5.81 14.96 -0.87
C ALA A 335 -5.00 14.44 -2.08
N GLU A 336 -5.70 13.95 -3.11
CA GLU A 336 -5.10 13.47 -4.36
C GLU A 336 -4.03 14.47 -4.82
N CYS A 337 -2.83 13.97 -5.09
CA CYS A 337 -1.74 14.83 -5.55
C CYS A 337 -1.98 15.12 -7.02
N GLU A 338 -2.59 16.25 -7.30
CA GLU A 338 -2.89 16.68 -8.67
C GLU A 338 -1.71 17.47 -9.25
N ALA A 339 -1.12 16.96 -10.32
CA ALA A 339 -0.20 17.72 -11.15
C ALA A 339 -1.00 18.48 -12.20
N SER A 340 -1.36 19.72 -11.89
CA SER A 340 -2.15 20.56 -12.81
C SER A 340 -1.33 21.66 -13.47
N THR A 341 -0.60 22.47 -12.69
CA THR A 341 0.11 23.65 -13.23
C THR A 341 1.38 24.06 -12.47
N GLN A 342 1.58 23.58 -11.24
CA GLN A 342 2.72 23.95 -10.40
C GLN A 342 3.60 22.74 -10.10
N PHE A 343 4.88 22.85 -10.47
CA PHE A 343 5.90 21.84 -10.29
C PHE A 343 7.09 22.46 -9.56
N ASP A 344 7.59 21.80 -8.53
CA ASP A 344 8.73 22.26 -7.72
C ASP A 344 9.96 21.34 -7.84
N LYS A 345 9.79 20.20 -8.51
CA LYS A 345 10.82 19.21 -8.76
C LYS A 345 10.60 18.50 -10.08
N GLY A 346 11.65 17.84 -10.55
CA GLY A 346 11.67 17.13 -11.82
C GLY A 346 13.08 16.83 -12.29
N ASP A 347 13.18 16.26 -13.46
CA ASP A 347 14.43 16.08 -14.18
C ASP A 347 14.24 15.98 -15.70
N LEU A 348 15.34 16.18 -16.40
CA LEU A 348 15.51 15.84 -17.82
C LEU A 348 16.51 14.71 -17.90
N VAL A 349 16.13 13.60 -18.52
CA VAL A 349 17.05 12.52 -18.90
C VAL A 349 17.30 12.61 -20.40
N TRP A 350 18.53 12.96 -20.77
CA TRP A 350 18.96 13.10 -22.16
C TRP A 350 20.46 12.89 -22.32
N GLY A 351 20.85 12.01 -23.24
CA GLY A 351 22.24 11.61 -23.45
C GLY A 351 23.01 12.45 -24.48
N PHE A 352 22.41 13.51 -25.01
CA PHE A 352 22.84 14.23 -26.22
C PHE A 352 22.87 13.34 -27.46
N LYS A 353 23.89 12.48 -27.60
CA LYS A 353 24.04 11.54 -28.71
C LYS A 353 24.83 10.31 -28.27
N ARG A 354 24.24 9.12 -28.41
CA ARG A 354 24.85 7.84 -28.01
C ARG A 354 26.21 7.59 -28.66
N SER A 355 26.34 7.82 -29.96
CA SER A 355 27.62 7.64 -30.67
C SER A 355 28.69 8.64 -30.23
N PHE A 356 28.32 9.85 -29.80
CA PHE A 356 29.27 10.81 -29.24
C PHE A 356 29.78 10.36 -27.86
N ARG A 357 28.88 9.86 -26.98
CA ARG A 357 29.27 9.28 -25.68
C ARG A 357 30.19 8.07 -25.87
N GLN A 358 29.91 7.23 -26.87
CA GLN A 358 30.78 6.10 -27.24
C GLN A 358 32.17 6.56 -27.69
N TYR A 359 32.21 7.55 -28.59
CA TYR A 359 33.46 8.10 -29.10
C TYR A 359 34.34 8.66 -27.97
N VAL A 360 33.76 9.43 -27.04
CA VAL A 360 34.48 9.92 -25.85
C VAL A 360 34.86 8.77 -24.93
N GLY A 361 33.98 7.78 -24.71
CA GLY A 361 34.26 6.64 -23.82
C GLY A 361 35.40 5.72 -24.29
N ASN A 362 35.66 5.65 -25.59
CA ASN A 362 36.67 4.76 -26.15
C ASN A 362 38.11 5.29 -26.10
N GLY A 363 38.34 6.57 -25.81
CA GLY A 363 39.70 7.11 -25.72
C GLY A 363 40.34 6.93 -24.34
N SER A 364 41.62 6.55 -24.33
CA SER A 364 42.43 6.50 -23.11
C SER A 364 42.63 7.91 -22.54
N GLY A 365 42.34 8.08 -21.25
CA GLY A 365 42.44 9.38 -20.56
C GLY A 365 41.25 10.32 -20.79
N ASN A 366 40.22 9.88 -21.51
CA ASN A 366 39.00 10.65 -21.71
C ASN A 366 38.11 10.62 -20.47
N SER A 367 37.20 11.60 -20.35
CA SER A 367 36.18 11.56 -19.31
C SER A 367 34.87 12.19 -19.72
N ILE A 368 33.78 11.69 -19.15
CA ILE A 368 32.47 12.34 -19.12
C ILE A 368 32.17 12.62 -17.64
N LYS A 369 31.98 13.89 -17.30
CA LYS A 369 31.79 14.34 -15.91
C LYS A 369 30.55 15.19 -15.78
N ALA A 370 29.80 14.97 -14.71
CA ALA A 370 28.64 15.77 -14.38
C ALA A 370 28.95 16.74 -13.22
N SER A 371 28.36 17.94 -13.27
CA SER A 371 28.49 18.96 -12.22
C SER A 371 27.20 19.77 -12.07
N GLY A 372 27.12 20.61 -11.03
CA GLY A 372 25.96 21.48 -10.79
C GLY A 372 24.65 20.71 -10.51
N GLY A 373 24.75 19.51 -9.94
CA GLY A 373 23.62 18.62 -9.65
C GLY A 373 23.23 17.68 -10.79
N ALA A 374 23.84 17.81 -11.97
CA ALA A 374 23.69 16.81 -13.02
C ALA A 374 24.34 15.47 -12.60
N ALA A 375 23.89 14.37 -13.20
CA ALA A 375 24.43 13.04 -12.97
C ALA A 375 24.55 12.23 -14.28
N ILE A 376 25.51 11.33 -14.35
CA ILE A 376 25.58 10.29 -15.38
C ILE A 376 24.84 9.06 -14.85
N THR A 377 23.82 8.61 -15.57
CA THR A 377 22.98 7.48 -15.15
C THR A 377 23.58 6.14 -15.59
N ASP A 378 22.97 5.04 -15.14
CA ASP A 378 23.19 3.68 -15.64
C ASP A 378 22.24 3.32 -16.82
N ILE A 379 21.52 4.32 -17.35
CA ILE A 379 20.61 4.17 -18.49
C ILE A 379 21.41 4.33 -19.78
N ASP A 380 21.12 3.49 -20.78
CA ASP A 380 21.69 3.60 -22.12
C ASP A 380 23.23 3.65 -22.12
N VAL A 381 23.86 2.87 -21.23
CA VAL A 381 25.32 2.78 -21.11
C VAL A 381 25.93 2.20 -22.38
N VAL A 382 27.08 2.76 -22.78
CA VAL A 382 27.92 2.22 -23.84
C VAL A 382 29.15 1.54 -23.20
N PRO A 383 29.26 0.21 -23.25
CA PRO A 383 30.43 -0.50 -22.72
C PRO A 383 31.72 0.03 -23.35
N ASN A 384 32.73 0.26 -22.52
CA ASN A 384 34.07 0.67 -22.94
C ASN A 384 35.12 0.07 -22.00
N GLN A 385 36.34 -0.09 -22.50
CA GLN A 385 37.44 -0.69 -21.75
C GLN A 385 38.12 0.31 -20.78
N ASN A 386 37.82 1.60 -20.90
CA ASN A 386 38.49 2.68 -20.17
C ASN A 386 37.76 3.08 -18.88
N GLY A 387 36.62 2.44 -18.56
CA GLY A 387 35.83 2.73 -17.36
C GLY A 387 35.15 4.10 -17.37
N VAL A 388 35.00 4.75 -18.53
CA VAL A 388 34.30 6.02 -18.64
C VAL A 388 32.79 5.78 -18.47
N ALA A 389 32.13 6.57 -17.62
CA ALA A 389 30.69 6.50 -17.44
C ALA A 389 29.97 7.12 -18.65
N THR A 390 29.32 6.29 -19.47
CA THR A 390 28.73 6.68 -20.76
C THR A 390 27.20 6.60 -20.79
N GLY A 391 26.53 6.48 -19.64
CA GLY A 391 25.08 6.48 -19.61
C GLY A 391 24.48 7.85 -19.95
N ALA A 392 23.16 7.88 -20.16
CA ALA A 392 22.42 9.11 -20.39
C ALA A 392 22.55 10.06 -19.20
N HIS A 393 22.37 11.36 -19.43
CA HIS A 393 22.59 12.38 -18.41
C HIS A 393 21.27 12.81 -17.78
N ARG A 394 21.25 12.94 -16.45
CA ARG A 394 20.13 13.52 -15.70
C ARG A 394 20.46 14.96 -15.32
N TYR A 395 19.64 15.91 -15.76
CA TYR A 395 19.75 17.33 -15.42
C TYR A 395 18.69 17.72 -14.38
N PRO A 396 19.07 18.40 -13.29
CA PRO A 396 18.14 18.76 -12.21
C PRO A 396 17.17 19.87 -12.62
N PHE A 397 15.93 19.78 -12.15
CA PHE A 397 14.91 20.82 -12.32
C PHE A 397 15.31 22.18 -11.70
N LYS A 398 14.87 23.26 -12.33
CA LYS A 398 14.96 24.63 -11.81
C LYS A 398 13.60 25.31 -11.74
N SER A 399 12.85 25.29 -12.84
CA SER A 399 11.53 25.91 -12.91
C SER A 399 10.73 25.35 -14.08
N ALA A 400 9.41 25.51 -14.02
CA ALA A 400 8.53 25.22 -15.15
C ALA A 400 7.40 26.27 -15.26
N ARG A 401 6.98 26.53 -16.49
CA ARG A 401 5.68 27.08 -16.84
C ARG A 401 4.93 26.01 -17.62
N TYR A 402 3.91 25.44 -17.01
CA TYR A 402 3.18 24.31 -17.60
C TYR A 402 1.72 24.68 -17.81
N THR A 403 1.22 24.44 -19.02
CA THR A 403 -0.20 24.61 -19.38
C THR A 403 -0.83 23.27 -19.74
N SER A 404 -0.12 22.44 -20.50
CA SER A 404 -0.53 21.07 -20.84
C SER A 404 0.71 20.24 -21.23
N ASP A 405 0.52 18.95 -21.46
CA ASP A 405 1.55 18.02 -21.95
C ASP A 405 2.08 18.37 -23.35
N THR A 406 1.40 19.28 -24.05
CA THR A 406 1.79 19.82 -25.36
C THR A 406 2.07 21.31 -25.30
N LYS A 407 2.05 21.95 -24.12
CA LYS A 407 2.37 23.38 -23.99
C LYS A 407 3.03 23.68 -22.66
N PHE A 408 4.36 23.77 -22.68
CA PHE A 408 5.16 24.00 -21.49
C PHE A 408 6.55 24.56 -21.81
N GLU A 409 7.14 25.17 -20.79
CA GLU A 409 8.54 25.56 -20.74
C GLU A 409 9.14 24.99 -19.44
N VAL A 410 10.27 24.28 -19.53
CA VAL A 410 10.98 23.76 -18.35
C VAL A 410 12.45 24.14 -18.43
N VAL A 411 12.97 24.69 -17.34
CA VAL A 411 14.39 25.03 -17.17
C VAL A 411 15.02 23.97 -16.27
N PHE A 412 16.15 23.43 -16.72
CA PHE A 412 17.01 22.53 -15.99
C PHE A 412 18.37 23.17 -15.74
N GLY A 413 19.04 22.75 -14.68
CA GLY A 413 20.40 23.18 -14.36
C GLY A 413 21.43 22.10 -14.65
N GLY A 414 22.63 22.28 -14.11
CA GLY A 414 23.71 21.31 -14.21
C GLY A 414 24.43 21.35 -15.56
N MET A 415 25.55 20.63 -15.62
CA MET A 415 26.45 20.62 -16.77
C MET A 415 27.11 19.26 -16.91
N ILE A 416 27.26 18.82 -18.16
CA ILE A 416 28.05 17.65 -18.56
C ILE A 416 29.27 18.12 -19.33
N SER A 417 30.44 17.63 -18.93
CA SER A 417 31.73 17.89 -19.56
C SER A 417 32.22 16.64 -20.26
N PHE A 418 32.57 16.76 -21.53
CA PHE A 418 33.20 15.72 -22.34
C PHE A 418 34.64 16.14 -22.62
N ASP A 419 35.60 15.40 -22.08
CA ASP A 419 37.02 15.67 -22.25
C ASP A 419 37.65 14.62 -23.15
N TYR A 420 38.31 15.07 -24.22
CA TYR A 420 39.09 14.22 -25.11
C TYR A 420 40.47 14.85 -25.36
N PRO A 421 41.44 14.64 -24.45
CA PRO A 421 42.75 15.30 -24.51
C PRO A 421 43.51 15.02 -25.81
N ALA A 422 43.51 13.78 -26.30
CA ALA A 422 44.22 13.43 -27.53
C ALA A 422 43.60 14.03 -28.81
N HIS A 423 42.32 14.38 -28.77
CA HIS A 423 41.64 15.12 -29.85
C HIS A 423 41.53 16.62 -29.53
N LEU A 424 42.22 17.07 -28.48
CA LEU A 424 42.47 18.45 -28.14
C LEU A 424 41.20 19.27 -27.87
N PHE A 425 40.11 18.63 -27.44
CA PHE A 425 38.86 19.31 -27.16
C PHE A 425 38.25 18.97 -25.79
N THR A 426 37.51 19.93 -25.27
CA THR A 426 36.54 19.76 -24.17
C THR A 426 35.21 20.38 -24.61
N VAL A 427 34.10 19.68 -24.38
CA VAL A 427 32.74 20.22 -24.58
C VAL A 427 32.04 20.32 -23.23
N HIS A 428 31.55 21.50 -22.89
CA HIS A 428 30.59 21.70 -21.81
C HIS A 428 29.20 21.88 -22.38
N LEU A 429 28.26 21.06 -21.90
CA LEU A 429 26.84 21.12 -22.26
C LEU A 429 26.03 21.29 -20.98
N GLY A 430 25.36 22.43 -20.81
CA GLY A 430 24.68 22.76 -19.56
C GLY A 430 23.41 23.57 -19.72
N ASN A 431 22.73 23.73 -18.59
CA ASN A 431 21.50 24.50 -18.43
C ASN A 431 20.42 24.29 -19.52
N PRO A 432 19.98 23.03 -19.76
CA PRO A 432 18.94 22.75 -20.75
C PRO A 432 17.64 23.52 -20.47
N ARG A 433 17.03 24.10 -21.49
CA ARG A 433 15.68 24.70 -21.44
C ARG A 433 14.83 24.13 -22.56
N VAL A 434 13.76 23.43 -22.20
CA VAL A 434 12.82 22.84 -23.16
C VAL A 434 11.62 23.77 -23.31
N VAL A 435 11.24 24.10 -24.54
CA VAL A 435 10.04 24.88 -24.86
C VAL A 435 9.21 24.09 -25.87
N VAL A 436 7.95 23.83 -25.55
CA VAL A 436 7.02 23.03 -26.39
C VAL A 436 5.72 23.81 -26.59
N ASP A 437 5.23 23.84 -27.83
CA ASP A 437 3.89 24.30 -28.20
C ASP A 437 3.32 23.36 -29.28
N GLY A 438 2.25 22.64 -28.95
CA GLY A 438 1.69 21.56 -29.74
C GLY A 438 2.59 20.31 -29.79
N LYS A 439 2.77 19.77 -31.00
CA LYS A 439 3.57 18.56 -31.27
C LYS A 439 5.06 18.86 -31.54
N THR A 440 5.45 20.12 -31.48
CA THR A 440 6.80 20.59 -31.79
C THR A 440 7.38 21.39 -30.64
N GLY A 441 8.70 21.51 -30.61
CA GLY A 441 9.38 22.36 -29.65
C GLY A 441 10.85 22.58 -29.97
N SER A 442 11.54 23.19 -29.03
CA SER A 442 12.97 23.45 -29.12
C SER A 442 13.62 23.18 -27.77
N LEU A 443 14.80 22.57 -27.81
CA LEU A 443 15.71 22.47 -26.69
C LEU A 443 16.82 23.52 -26.86
N PHE A 444 16.92 24.40 -25.87
CA PHE A 444 18.02 25.36 -25.75
C PHE A 444 19.03 24.86 -24.72
N ALA A 445 20.30 25.20 -24.91
CA ALA A 445 21.35 24.86 -23.93
C ALA A 445 22.54 25.83 -24.05
N ASP A 446 23.37 25.83 -23.01
CA ASP A 446 24.71 26.42 -23.06
C ASP A 446 25.68 25.37 -23.63
N VAL A 447 26.44 25.76 -24.65
CA VAL A 447 27.47 24.92 -25.27
C VAL A 447 28.79 25.67 -25.33
N GLU A 448 29.83 25.10 -24.74
CA GLU A 448 31.20 25.60 -24.84
C GLU A 448 32.12 24.48 -25.32
N LEU A 449 32.55 24.57 -26.59
CA LEU A 449 33.60 23.75 -27.17
C LEU A 449 34.92 24.53 -27.02
N THR A 450 35.79 24.04 -26.14
CA THR A 450 37.18 24.49 -26.10
C THR A 450 38.00 23.58 -26.99
N ALA A 451 38.81 24.17 -27.86
CA ALA A 451 39.71 23.44 -28.76
C ALA A 451 41.12 24.07 -28.68
N LYS A 452 42.15 23.23 -28.53
CA LYS A 452 43.56 23.69 -28.54
C LYS A 452 44.08 23.76 -29.98
N GLU A 453 45.22 24.43 -30.16
CA GLU A 453 45.93 24.47 -31.44
C GLU A 453 46.15 23.03 -31.98
N GLY A 454 45.79 22.80 -33.25
CA GLY A 454 45.83 21.47 -33.89
C GLY A 454 44.53 20.65 -33.80
N ALA A 455 43.51 21.12 -33.08
CA ALA A 455 42.20 20.48 -33.05
C ALA A 455 41.48 20.60 -34.42
N PRO A 456 40.65 19.61 -34.80
CA PRO A 456 39.96 19.59 -36.09
C PRO A 456 38.82 20.62 -36.22
N GLY A 457 38.45 21.31 -35.15
CA GLY A 457 37.35 22.30 -35.13
C GLY A 457 37.72 23.56 -34.35
N LYS A 458 37.06 24.68 -34.68
CA LYS A 458 37.24 25.96 -33.98
C LYS A 458 36.52 25.95 -32.63
N PRO A 459 37.05 26.64 -31.60
CA PRO A 459 36.31 26.86 -30.35
C PRO A 459 34.97 27.55 -30.60
N ALA A 460 33.96 27.20 -29.79
CA ALA A 460 32.65 27.83 -29.82
C ALA A 460 32.15 28.04 -28.38
N LYS A 461 31.50 29.17 -28.12
CA LYS A 461 30.88 29.47 -26.82
C LYS A 461 29.54 30.14 -27.04
N LEU A 462 28.47 29.36 -26.93
CA LEU A 462 27.11 29.77 -27.21
C LEU A 462 26.26 29.57 -25.95
N THR A 463 25.67 30.66 -25.45
CA THR A 463 24.78 30.63 -24.28
C THR A 463 23.33 30.60 -24.74
N GLY A 464 22.55 29.65 -24.25
CA GLY A 464 21.13 29.51 -24.56
C GLY A 464 20.83 29.31 -26.04
N VAL A 465 21.73 28.69 -26.80
CA VAL A 465 21.53 28.42 -28.24
C VAL A 465 20.40 27.43 -28.43
N GLU A 466 19.59 27.60 -29.49
CA GLU A 466 18.67 26.55 -29.94
C GLU A 466 19.49 25.36 -30.42
N LEU A 467 19.64 24.37 -29.55
CA LEU A 467 20.51 23.24 -29.78
C LEU A 467 19.80 22.17 -30.62
N ALA A 468 18.52 21.93 -30.34
CA ALA A 468 17.75 20.92 -31.05
C ALA A 468 16.30 21.33 -31.26
N LYS A 469 15.73 20.90 -32.39
CA LYS A 469 14.27 20.88 -32.62
C LYS A 469 13.70 19.59 -32.06
N LEU A 470 12.50 19.68 -31.50
CA LEU A 470 11.80 18.59 -30.83
C LEU A 470 10.56 18.19 -31.61
N ASN A 471 10.31 16.88 -31.67
CA ASN A 471 9.08 16.29 -32.19
C ASN A 471 8.48 15.36 -31.12
N LEU A 472 7.21 15.62 -30.77
CA LEU A 472 6.43 14.91 -29.75
C LEU A 472 5.39 13.93 -30.35
N ASP A 473 5.41 13.67 -31.65
CA ASP A 473 4.45 12.77 -32.32
C ASP A 473 4.45 11.36 -31.72
N ALA A 474 5.65 10.82 -31.45
CA ALA A 474 5.85 9.52 -30.82
C ALA A 474 5.99 9.60 -29.28
N ALA A 475 5.98 10.81 -28.71
CA ALA A 475 6.14 10.99 -27.28
C ALA A 475 4.91 10.49 -26.53
N LYS A 476 5.14 9.90 -25.34
CA LYS A 476 4.09 9.42 -24.46
C LYS A 476 4.04 10.28 -23.20
N ALA A 477 2.90 10.93 -22.99
CA ALA A 477 2.62 11.67 -21.77
C ALA A 477 1.80 10.81 -20.80
N THR A 478 2.21 10.78 -19.53
CA THR A 478 1.43 10.21 -18.43
C THR A 478 1.30 11.24 -17.32
N ASN A 479 0.12 11.31 -16.71
CA ASN A 479 -0.11 12.11 -15.50
C ASN A 479 -0.73 11.19 -14.44
N ALA A 480 0.03 10.89 -13.40
CA ALA A 480 -0.41 10.03 -12.30
C ALA A 480 0.33 10.42 -11.03
N ASP A 481 -0.34 10.35 -9.88
CA ASP A 481 0.25 10.58 -8.56
C ASP A 481 1.00 11.92 -8.42
N GLY A 482 0.54 12.95 -9.15
CA GLY A 482 1.14 14.27 -9.16
C GLY A 482 2.46 14.35 -9.92
N VAL A 483 2.73 13.37 -10.79
CA VAL A 483 3.89 13.32 -11.67
C VAL A 483 3.44 13.33 -13.12
N VAL A 484 3.94 14.29 -13.88
CA VAL A 484 3.87 14.31 -15.34
C VAL A 484 5.17 13.75 -15.90
N THR A 485 5.07 12.74 -16.75
CA THR A 485 6.22 12.20 -17.49
C THR A 485 5.94 12.27 -18.97
N ILE A 486 6.86 12.87 -19.73
CA ILE A 486 6.82 12.95 -21.19
C ILE A 486 8.06 12.22 -21.70
N ALA A 487 7.88 10.98 -22.15
CA ALA A 487 8.96 10.10 -22.57
C ALA A 487 9.04 9.96 -24.08
N GLY A 488 10.26 9.79 -24.61
CA GLY A 488 10.48 9.51 -26.03
C GLY A 488 10.33 10.73 -26.94
N VAL A 489 10.59 11.93 -26.43
CA VAL A 489 10.60 13.15 -27.27
C VAL A 489 11.80 13.07 -28.21
N ALA A 490 11.55 13.06 -29.52
CA ALA A 490 12.59 12.99 -30.53
C ALA A 490 13.28 14.36 -30.68
N ALA A 491 14.59 14.35 -30.91
CA ALA A 491 15.39 15.55 -31.06
C ALA A 491 16.28 15.49 -32.31
N THR A 492 16.36 16.59 -33.05
CA THR A 492 17.29 16.77 -34.17
C THR A 492 18.09 18.04 -33.98
N LEU A 493 19.39 18.01 -34.25
CA LEU A 493 20.27 19.15 -34.07
C LEU A 493 19.79 20.36 -34.89
N ALA A 494 19.80 21.54 -34.27
CA ALA A 494 19.44 22.80 -34.92
C ALA A 494 20.68 23.68 -35.18
N SER A 495 21.66 23.66 -34.27
CA SER A 495 22.87 24.48 -34.36
C SER A 495 24.11 23.62 -34.65
N SER A 496 24.60 23.67 -35.89
CA SER A 496 25.87 23.03 -36.28
C SER A 496 27.09 23.75 -35.69
N GLU A 497 27.00 25.06 -35.47
CA GLU A 497 28.07 25.88 -34.88
C GLU A 497 28.44 25.43 -33.47
N ALA A 498 27.45 24.97 -32.69
CA ALA A 498 27.65 24.46 -31.33
C ALA A 498 28.70 23.34 -31.24
N PHE A 499 28.96 22.64 -32.34
CA PHE A 499 29.96 21.58 -32.44
C PHE A 499 30.89 21.79 -33.63
N ALA A 500 31.31 23.02 -33.89
CA ALA A 500 32.29 23.38 -34.93
C ALA A 500 31.97 22.82 -36.34
N GLY A 501 30.69 22.55 -36.65
CA GLY A 501 30.26 21.98 -37.92
C GLY A 501 30.47 20.47 -38.07
N PHE A 502 30.89 19.75 -37.02
CA PHE A 502 31.01 18.27 -37.05
C PHE A 502 29.67 17.57 -37.25
N TYR A 503 28.59 18.22 -36.84
CA TYR A 503 27.23 17.75 -37.01
C TYR A 503 26.43 18.75 -37.83
N ALA A 504 25.57 18.24 -38.70
CA ALA A 504 24.69 19.03 -39.53
C ALA A 504 23.36 19.30 -38.82
N ALA A 505 22.72 20.42 -39.15
CA ALA A 505 21.34 20.64 -38.77
C ALA A 505 20.46 19.51 -39.35
N GLY A 506 19.58 18.94 -38.53
CA GLY A 506 18.78 17.76 -38.87
C GLY A 506 19.36 16.43 -38.37
N ASP A 507 20.62 16.39 -37.94
CA ASP A 507 21.20 15.17 -37.38
C ASP A 507 20.41 14.67 -36.18
N LYS A 508 20.10 13.37 -36.16
CA LYS A 508 19.36 12.76 -35.05
C LYS A 508 20.19 12.76 -33.77
N LEU A 509 19.56 13.21 -32.70
CA LEU A 509 20.06 13.18 -31.33
C LEU A 509 19.29 12.11 -30.54
N ASP A 510 19.75 11.82 -29.34
CA ASP A 510 19.04 10.89 -28.47
C ASP A 510 17.66 11.44 -28.11
N THR A 511 16.69 10.54 -27.94
CA THR A 511 15.39 10.90 -27.37
C THR A 511 15.53 11.33 -25.92
N MET A 512 14.64 12.20 -25.46
CA MET A 512 14.61 12.67 -24.08
C MET A 512 13.35 12.25 -23.32
N THR A 513 13.49 12.20 -22.00
CA THR A 513 12.39 12.06 -21.06
C THR A 513 12.39 13.24 -20.09
N ILE A 514 11.23 13.86 -19.94
CA ILE A 514 11.00 14.97 -19.02
C ILE A 514 10.07 14.48 -17.91
N THR A 515 10.46 14.67 -16.67
CA THR A 515 9.66 14.35 -15.49
C THR A 515 9.42 15.61 -14.68
N LEU A 516 8.17 15.90 -14.34
CA LEU A 516 7.77 17.03 -13.49
C LEU A 516 6.91 16.53 -12.34
N GLY A 517 7.26 16.90 -11.11
CA GLY A 517 6.53 16.51 -9.91
C GLY A 517 5.94 17.71 -9.18
N ALA A 518 4.68 17.62 -8.76
CA ALA A 518 4.08 18.55 -7.82
C ALA A 518 4.75 18.39 -6.43
N ALA A 519 4.64 19.40 -5.57
CA ALA A 519 5.28 19.37 -4.24
C ALA A 519 4.96 18.11 -3.43
N CYS A 520 3.71 17.65 -3.55
CA CYS A 520 3.17 16.47 -2.87
C CYS A 520 3.61 15.10 -3.45
N SER A 521 4.24 15.08 -4.62
CA SER A 521 4.55 13.85 -5.37
C SER A 521 5.85 13.18 -4.93
N SER A 522 6.12 11.97 -5.40
CA SER A 522 7.46 11.36 -5.37
C SER A 522 7.88 11.04 -6.80
N LEU A 523 9.07 11.46 -7.22
CA LEU A 523 9.52 11.20 -8.59
C LEU A 523 9.89 9.72 -8.75
N PRO A 524 9.46 9.06 -9.84
CA PRO A 524 9.94 7.73 -10.15
C PRO A 524 11.46 7.77 -10.40
N PRO A 525 12.19 6.68 -10.11
CA PRO A 525 13.55 6.57 -10.58
C PRO A 525 13.56 6.65 -12.12
N PRO A 526 14.61 7.23 -12.73
CA PRO A 526 14.78 7.24 -14.18
C PRO A 526 14.60 5.84 -14.76
N ALA A 527 13.70 5.69 -15.74
CA ALA A 527 13.40 4.38 -16.34
C ALA A 527 14.58 3.90 -17.20
N SER A 528 15.02 2.67 -16.97
CA SER A 528 16.15 2.04 -17.67
C SER A 528 15.82 1.47 -19.06
N THR A 529 14.54 1.50 -19.45
CA THR A 529 14.08 0.86 -20.69
C THR A 529 13.88 1.91 -21.79
N PRO A 530 14.60 1.85 -22.93
CA PRO A 530 14.32 2.68 -24.10
C PRO A 530 12.88 2.45 -24.57
N PRO A 531 12.18 3.48 -25.10
CA PRO A 531 10.93 3.26 -25.81
C PRO A 531 11.15 2.21 -26.91
N ALA A 532 10.27 1.21 -26.98
CA ALA A 532 10.26 0.22 -28.05
C ALA A 532 10.16 0.95 -29.40
N GLY A 533 11.28 0.99 -30.14
CA GLY A 533 11.43 1.75 -31.37
C GLY A 533 12.87 2.19 -31.68
N ALA A 534 13.75 2.25 -30.68
CA ALA A 534 15.17 2.58 -30.88
C ALA A 534 16.03 1.33 -31.18
N THR A 535 15.63 0.50 -32.14
CA THR A 535 16.61 -0.32 -32.87
C THR A 535 17.08 0.49 -34.07
N GLU A 536 17.96 1.46 -33.82
CA GLU A 536 18.81 2.00 -34.88
C GLU A 536 20.10 1.19 -34.89
N ALA A 537 20.36 0.60 -36.06
CA ALA A 537 21.56 -0.15 -36.36
C ALA A 537 22.80 0.71 -36.10
N ALA A 538 23.92 0.05 -35.84
CA ALA A 538 25.23 0.67 -35.77
C ALA A 538 25.55 1.40 -37.08
N GLU A 539 25.17 2.68 -37.20
CA GLU A 539 25.58 3.54 -38.30
C GLU A 539 26.51 4.65 -37.80
N ASP A 540 27.72 4.53 -38.34
CA ASP A 540 28.83 5.46 -38.50
C ASP A 540 29.50 6.07 -37.25
N LEU A 541 30.71 5.57 -36.97
CA LEU A 541 31.59 5.94 -35.87
C LEU A 541 32.30 7.30 -36.06
N VAL A 542 31.77 8.20 -36.88
CA VAL A 542 32.20 9.58 -37.21
C VAL A 542 31.78 9.84 -38.68
N PRO A 543 31.31 11.04 -39.07
CA PRO A 543 31.06 11.35 -40.49
C PRO A 543 32.30 11.02 -41.37
N PRO A 544 32.13 10.64 -42.65
CA PRO A 544 33.25 10.39 -43.55
C PRO A 544 34.23 11.58 -43.55
N LEU A 545 35.41 11.37 -42.95
CA LEU A 545 36.44 12.40 -42.81
C LEU A 545 37.12 12.65 -44.15
N ASN A 546 36.68 13.70 -44.86
CA ASN A 546 37.42 14.37 -45.94
C ASN A 546 38.69 15.11 -45.45
N PHE A 547 39.13 14.93 -44.21
CA PHE A 547 40.25 15.69 -43.63
C PHE A 547 41.10 14.84 -42.67
N ARG A 548 41.74 13.78 -43.20
CA ARG A 548 42.97 13.28 -42.55
C ARG A 548 44.12 14.22 -42.96
N PRO A 549 44.88 14.81 -42.02
CA PRO A 549 46.22 15.29 -42.32
C PRO A 549 47.03 14.13 -42.90
N ALA A 550 47.72 14.37 -44.01
CA ALA A 550 48.69 13.42 -44.53
C ALA A 550 49.81 13.29 -43.48
N GLU A 551 50.13 12.04 -43.13
CA GLU A 551 51.14 11.63 -42.13
C GLU A 551 50.65 11.57 -40.68
N LEU A 552 50.35 10.34 -40.23
CA LEU A 552 51.02 9.68 -39.10
C LEU A 552 50.81 8.16 -39.23
N ALA A 553 51.72 7.40 -38.61
CA ALA A 553 52.10 6.02 -38.93
C ALA A 553 50.97 4.98 -38.99
N ASN A 554 51.02 4.17 -40.05
CA ASN A 554 50.20 2.98 -40.25
C ASN A 554 50.70 1.83 -39.36
N THR A 555 50.14 1.69 -38.16
CA THR A 555 50.21 0.44 -37.38
C THR A 555 48.79 -0.04 -37.10
N GLY A 556 48.11 -0.51 -38.15
CA GLY A 556 46.79 -1.10 -38.04
C GLY A 556 46.50 -1.98 -39.25
N VAL A 557 46.67 -3.28 -39.07
CA VAL A 557 46.47 -4.33 -40.07
C VAL A 557 45.03 -4.28 -40.62
N ASN A 558 44.91 -4.23 -41.94
CA ASN A 558 43.63 -4.20 -42.64
C ASN A 558 42.97 -5.61 -42.59
N PRO A 559 41.74 -5.79 -42.05
CA PRO A 559 41.15 -7.12 -41.86
C PRO A 559 40.67 -7.79 -43.16
N VAL A 560 40.83 -7.14 -44.32
CA VAL A 560 40.40 -7.70 -45.62
C VAL A 560 41.49 -8.55 -46.30
N GLY A 561 42.74 -8.52 -45.80
CA GLY A 561 43.85 -9.33 -46.34
C GLY A 561 44.05 -10.71 -45.69
N LEU A 562 43.35 -11.02 -44.60
CA LEU A 562 43.57 -12.26 -43.81
C LEU A 562 42.60 -13.40 -44.11
N LEU A 563 41.60 -13.19 -44.98
CA LEU A 563 40.68 -14.25 -45.42
C LEU A 563 41.16 -15.01 -46.67
N THR A 564 42.25 -14.59 -47.32
CA THR A 564 42.86 -15.34 -48.44
C THR A 564 44.16 -16.05 -48.09
N LEU A 565 44.72 -15.86 -46.89
CA LEU A 565 45.89 -16.59 -46.38
C LEU A 565 45.58 -17.61 -45.26
N GLY A 566 44.39 -17.54 -44.64
CA GLY A 566 43.93 -18.52 -43.66
C GLY A 566 43.42 -19.85 -44.26
N ALA A 567 43.06 -19.88 -45.55
CA ALA A 567 42.59 -21.08 -46.23
C ALA A 567 43.72 -21.94 -46.86
N LEU A 568 44.95 -21.44 -46.90
CA LEU A 568 46.12 -22.17 -47.44
C LEU A 568 47.03 -22.80 -46.36
N LEU A 569 46.81 -22.48 -45.08
CA LEU A 569 47.56 -23.05 -43.94
C LEU A 569 46.80 -24.10 -43.12
N LEU A 570 45.54 -24.41 -43.48
CA LEU A 570 44.81 -25.55 -42.92
C LEU A 570 44.80 -26.80 -43.84
N MET A 571 45.34 -26.69 -45.06
CA MET A 571 45.53 -27.83 -45.97
C MET A 571 46.95 -28.42 -45.94
N SER A 572 47.88 -27.83 -45.19
CA SER A 572 49.24 -28.34 -44.97
C SER A 572 49.46 -28.96 -43.57
N GLY A 573 48.47 -28.88 -42.67
CA GLY A 573 48.50 -29.50 -41.33
C GLY A 573 47.88 -30.90 -41.25
N ALA A 574 47.09 -31.32 -42.23
CA ALA A 574 46.45 -32.65 -42.26
C ALA A 574 47.29 -33.74 -42.94
N GLY A 575 48.45 -33.41 -43.50
CA GLY A 575 49.37 -34.35 -44.16
C GLY A 575 50.45 -34.97 -43.25
N MET A 576 50.64 -34.45 -42.03
CA MET A 576 51.77 -34.82 -41.15
C MET A 576 51.36 -35.55 -39.86
N VAL A 577 50.23 -36.28 -39.88
CA VAL A 577 49.87 -37.25 -38.82
C VAL A 577 49.59 -38.66 -39.37
N TYR A 578 49.72 -38.88 -40.69
CA TYR A 578 49.46 -40.20 -41.30
C TYR A 578 50.71 -41.09 -41.52
N PHE A 579 51.95 -40.64 -41.23
CA PHE A 579 53.17 -41.44 -41.44
C PHE A 579 54.11 -41.51 -40.22
N GLY A 580 53.55 -41.76 -39.03
CA GLY A 580 54.34 -41.83 -37.79
C GLY A 580 53.91 -42.92 -36.81
N ARG A 581 53.38 -44.06 -37.26
CA ARG A 581 53.13 -45.23 -36.39
C ARG A 581 53.31 -46.56 -37.12
N ARG A 582 54.55 -47.05 -37.14
CA ARG A 582 55.05 -48.46 -37.23
C ARG A 582 56.55 -48.34 -37.54
N VAL A 583 57.48 -48.72 -36.66
CA VAL A 583 57.97 -50.08 -36.33
C VAL A 583 58.84 -49.92 -35.05
N LYS A 584 58.56 -50.53 -33.89
CA LYS A 584 58.75 -51.92 -33.39
C LYS A 584 60.19 -52.27 -32.93
N ARG A 585 60.32 -52.57 -31.61
CA ARG A 585 61.26 -53.48 -30.89
C ARG A 585 62.77 -53.16 -30.99
N THR A 586 63.57 -53.32 -29.94
CA THR A 586 63.64 -54.34 -28.87
C THR A 586 63.90 -53.75 -27.50
#